data_AF-A0A7V3WQ28-F1
#
_entry.id   AF-A0A7V3WQ28-F1
#
_cell.length_a   1.000
_cell.length_b   1.000
_cell.length_c   1.000
_cell.angle_alpha   90.00
_cell.angle_beta   90.00
_cell.angle_gamma   90.00
#
_symmetry.space_group_name_H-M   'P 1'
#
loop_
_entity.id
_entity.type
_entity.pdbx_description
1 polymer ?
#
loop_
_entity_poly.entity_id
_entity_poly.type
_entity_poly.pdbx_seq_one_letter_code
_entity_poly.pdbx_strand_id
1 'polypeptide(L)'
;MAWVTNCWEVWLVPQVKDLPVLTRWLEGIRTPWSNAQCLAQGEFGQLWRRRHPNNEHLNYRFVQRGTGFGCRDANLEIRWFINRKFRLALPRDWEKSSPETVIDFARYDLPAKEPQDLSHNWGLLGRINQKQTRPQDRPCPLTALPEDDRALIRSLLPELGT
;
A
#
# COMPACT_ATOMS: atom_id res chain seq x y z
N MET A 1 2.34 12.19 9.00
CA MET A 1 3.38 12.48 7.99
C MET A 1 3.01 11.71 6.73
N ALA A 2 3.11 12.34 5.56
CA ALA A 2 2.93 11.67 4.28
C ALA A 2 4.26 11.64 3.55
N TRP A 3 4.47 10.64 2.71
CA TRP A 3 5.72 10.46 1.97
C TRP A 3 5.41 9.94 0.58
N VAL A 4 6.02 10.56 -0.41
CA VAL A 4 5.97 10.12 -1.81
C VAL A 4 7.40 9.85 -2.24
N THR A 5 7.66 8.64 -2.71
CA THR A 5 8.95 8.23 -3.25
C THR A 5 8.91 8.26 -4.77
N ASN A 6 10.02 8.63 -5.39
CA ASN A 6 10.18 8.55 -6.83
C ASN A 6 11.64 8.19 -7.17
N CYS A 7 11.86 7.53 -8.30
CA CYS A 7 13.17 7.20 -8.84
C CYS A 7 13.15 7.57 -10.33
N TRP A 8 14.22 8.22 -10.80
CA TRP A 8 14.37 8.62 -12.19
C TRP A 8 15.70 8.11 -12.70
N GLU A 9 15.66 7.26 -13.72
CA GLU A 9 16.85 6.69 -14.30
C GLU A 9 17.49 7.66 -15.29
N VAL A 10 18.71 8.12 -14.98
CA VAL A 10 19.44 9.09 -15.81
C VAL A 10 19.66 8.60 -17.24
N TRP A 11 19.80 7.29 -17.46
CA TRP A 11 19.99 6.72 -18.79
C TRP A 11 18.75 6.85 -19.70
N LEU A 12 17.57 7.13 -19.14
CA LEU A 12 16.35 7.39 -19.92
C LEU A 12 16.30 8.82 -20.47
N VAL A 13 17.13 9.74 -19.97
CA VAL A 13 17.11 11.17 -20.39
C VAL A 13 17.28 11.35 -21.90
N PRO A 14 18.19 10.67 -22.61
CA PRO A 14 18.32 10.80 -24.07
C PRO A 14 17.07 10.33 -24.85
N GLN A 15 16.26 9.44 -24.26
CA GLN A 15 15.06 8.88 -24.88
C GLN A 15 13.83 9.72 -24.57
N VAL A 16 13.67 10.14 -23.31
CA VAL A 16 12.53 10.92 -22.83
C VAL A 16 12.62 12.37 -23.30
N LYS A 17 13.84 12.94 -23.39
CA LYS A 17 14.18 14.30 -23.90
C LYS A 17 13.50 15.50 -23.22
N ASP A 18 12.40 15.31 -22.49
CA ASP A 18 11.63 16.35 -21.82
C ASP A 18 11.97 16.43 -20.33
N LEU A 19 13.18 16.92 -20.00
CA LEU A 19 13.54 17.24 -18.62
C LEU A 19 12.62 18.29 -17.96
N PRO A 20 12.04 19.29 -18.68
CA PRO A 20 11.06 20.20 -18.08
C PRO A 20 9.85 19.54 -17.42
N VAL A 21 9.52 18.28 -17.74
CA VAL A 21 8.47 17.53 -17.04
C VAL A 21 8.77 17.34 -15.54
N LEU A 22 10.04 17.20 -15.16
CA LEU A 22 10.47 17.09 -13.76
C LEU A 22 10.15 18.36 -12.98
N THR A 23 10.47 19.51 -13.56
CA THR A 23 10.18 20.82 -12.98
C THR A 23 8.68 20.98 -12.79
N ARG A 24 7.89 20.70 -13.84
CA ARG A 24 6.41 20.76 -13.77
C ARG A 24 5.83 19.82 -12.71
N TRP A 25 6.39 18.62 -12.55
CA TRP A 25 5.96 17.68 -11.50
C TRP A 25 6.20 18.24 -10.10
N LEU A 26 7.38 18.82 -9.85
CA LEU A 26 7.71 19.43 -8.55
C LEU A 26 6.87 20.68 -8.26
N GLU A 27 6.68 21.54 -9.26
CA GLU A 27 5.78 22.71 -9.17
C GLU A 27 4.33 22.28 -8.87
N GLY A 28 3.86 21.24 -9.57
CA GLY A 28 2.53 20.68 -9.39
C GLY A 28 2.29 20.11 -7.99
N ILE A 29 3.33 19.59 -7.31
CA ILE A 29 3.26 19.18 -5.90
C ILE A 29 3.27 20.40 -4.98
N ARG A 30 4.18 21.35 -5.19
CA ARG A 30 4.33 22.51 -4.30
C ARG A 30 3.14 23.48 -4.35
N THR A 31 2.39 23.49 -5.44
CA THR A 31 1.21 24.36 -5.60
C THR A 31 0.13 24.08 -4.53
N PRO A 32 -0.41 22.85 -4.41
CA PRO A 32 -1.35 22.49 -3.33
C PRO A 32 -0.66 22.19 -1.99
N TRP A 33 0.63 21.82 -1.98
CA TRP A 33 1.38 21.49 -0.76
C TRP A 33 2.65 22.33 -0.65
N SER A 34 2.48 23.62 -0.34
CA SER A 34 3.58 24.60 -0.30
C SER A 34 4.68 24.31 0.73
N ASN A 35 4.34 23.55 1.79
CA ASN A 35 5.25 23.10 2.84
C ASN A 35 5.88 21.72 2.56
N ALA A 36 5.63 21.12 1.39
CA ALA A 36 6.26 19.86 1.00
C ALA A 36 7.79 20.01 0.92
N GLN A 37 8.51 19.03 1.45
CA GLN A 37 9.97 18.99 1.45
C GLN A 37 10.47 17.91 0.47
N CYS A 38 11.51 18.24 -0.30
CA CYS A 38 12.22 17.27 -1.14
C CYS A 38 13.50 16.87 -0.40
N LEU A 39 13.41 15.79 0.38
CA LEU A 39 14.52 15.28 1.20
C LEU A 39 15.19 14.10 0.50
N ALA A 40 16.46 13.88 0.78
CA ALA A 40 17.10 12.62 0.41
C ALA A 40 16.41 11.46 1.15
N GLN A 41 16.36 10.28 0.52
CA GLN A 41 15.70 9.11 1.11
C GLN A 41 16.28 8.74 2.49
N GLY A 42 17.60 8.85 2.66
CA GLY A 42 18.27 8.60 3.94
C GLY A 42 17.88 9.61 5.03
N GLU A 43 17.71 10.88 4.68
CA GLU A 43 17.33 11.94 5.63
C GLU A 43 15.90 11.73 6.14
N PHE A 44 14.96 11.45 5.21
CA PHE A 44 13.59 11.09 5.58
C PHE A 44 13.57 9.84 6.46
N GLY A 45 14.36 8.81 6.12
CA GLY A 45 14.47 7.59 6.92
C GLY A 45 14.92 7.87 8.36
N GLN A 46 15.91 8.75 8.56
CA GLN A 46 16.36 9.13 9.90
C GLN A 46 15.32 9.96 10.66
N LEU A 47 14.62 10.88 9.99
CA LEU A 47 13.51 11.63 10.60
C LEU A 47 12.39 10.69 11.05
N TRP A 48 12.01 9.74 10.19
CA TRP A 48 10.98 8.75 10.48
C TRP A 48 11.40 7.86 11.64
N ARG A 49 12.64 7.34 11.65
CA ARG A 49 13.18 6.49 12.73
C ARG A 49 13.21 7.20 14.08
N ARG A 50 13.57 8.48 14.13
CA ARG A 50 13.55 9.28 15.38
C ARG A 50 12.13 9.43 15.93
N ARG A 51 11.13 9.55 15.06
CA ARG A 51 9.73 9.71 15.46
C ARG A 51 9.03 8.38 15.79
N HIS A 52 9.47 7.29 15.17
CA HIS A 52 8.91 5.95 15.32
C HIS A 52 10.02 4.95 15.67
N PRO A 53 10.41 4.86 16.96
CA PRO A 53 11.52 4.00 17.39
C PRO A 53 11.19 2.50 17.29
N ASN A 54 9.90 2.16 17.27
CA ASN A 54 9.41 0.80 17.13
C ASN A 54 8.11 0.79 16.29
N ASN A 55 7.60 -0.41 16.03
CA ASN A 55 6.41 -0.61 15.19
C ASN A 55 5.08 -0.57 15.95
N GLU A 56 5.07 -0.37 17.27
CA GLU A 56 3.86 -0.56 18.11
C GLU A 56 2.74 0.42 17.76
N HIS A 57 3.10 1.64 17.37
CA HIS A 57 2.15 2.71 17.04
C HIS A 57 1.98 2.94 15.54
N LEU A 58 2.55 2.07 14.69
CA LEU A 58 2.40 2.19 13.25
C LEU A 58 1.06 1.61 12.81
N ASN A 59 0.23 2.49 12.25
CA ASN A 59 -1.08 2.15 11.72
C ASN A 59 -1.38 3.04 10.51
N TYR A 60 -0.88 2.62 9.35
CA TYR A 60 -1.12 3.32 8.09
C TYR A 60 -2.48 2.97 7.52
N ARG A 61 -3.18 4.00 7.04
CA ARG A 61 -4.49 3.88 6.41
C ARG A 61 -4.47 4.70 5.13
N PHE A 62 -4.84 4.08 4.02
CA PHE A 62 -4.98 4.75 2.74
C PHE A 62 -6.36 4.48 2.16
N VAL A 63 -6.94 5.49 1.54
CA VAL A 63 -8.17 5.37 0.74
C VAL A 63 -7.88 6.02 -0.60
N GLN A 64 -8.13 5.29 -1.68
CA GLN A 64 -7.93 5.80 -3.03
C GLN A 64 -9.12 5.41 -3.90
N ARG A 65 -9.67 6.38 -4.63
CA ARG A 65 -10.59 6.15 -5.74
C ARG A 65 -9.83 6.18 -7.06
N GLY A 66 -10.29 5.42 -8.03
CA GLY A 66 -9.76 5.52 -9.39
C GLY A 66 -9.99 6.91 -9.97
N THR A 67 -9.04 7.37 -10.77
CA THR A 67 -9.12 8.69 -11.43
C THR A 67 -9.87 8.65 -12.75
N GLY A 68 -10.27 7.46 -13.23
CA GLY A 68 -10.82 7.24 -14.56
C GLY A 68 -9.77 7.24 -15.68
N PHE A 69 -8.49 7.42 -15.36
CA PHE A 69 -7.40 7.48 -16.36
C PHE A 69 -6.53 6.23 -16.35
N GLY A 70 -6.50 5.53 -17.48
CA GLY A 70 -5.76 4.28 -17.66
C GLY A 70 -6.39 3.14 -16.86
N CYS A 71 -5.58 2.28 -16.25
CA CYS A 71 -6.02 1.17 -15.40
C CYS A 71 -6.50 1.61 -13.99
N ARG A 72 -7.12 2.79 -13.87
CA ARG A 72 -7.61 3.36 -12.60
C ARG A 72 -9.12 3.59 -12.70
N ASP A 73 -9.87 2.51 -12.68
CA ASP A 73 -11.33 2.51 -12.86
C ASP A 73 -12.02 3.44 -11.86
N ALA A 74 -12.75 4.43 -12.38
CA ALA A 74 -13.33 5.51 -11.57
C ALA A 74 -14.34 5.02 -10.51
N ASN A 75 -15.04 3.92 -10.82
CA ASN A 75 -16.04 3.31 -9.95
C ASN A 75 -15.43 2.52 -8.77
N LEU A 76 -14.11 2.28 -8.77
CA LEU A 76 -13.44 1.51 -7.72
C LEU A 76 -12.84 2.41 -6.66
N GLU A 77 -13.06 2.03 -5.40
CA GLU A 77 -12.40 2.56 -4.21
C GLU A 77 -11.63 1.44 -3.53
N ILE A 78 -10.37 1.67 -3.16
CA ILE A 78 -9.56 0.72 -2.38
C ILE A 78 -9.14 1.34 -1.06
N ARG A 79 -9.32 0.56 0.02
CA ARG A 79 -8.80 0.89 1.35
C ARG A 79 -7.65 -0.04 1.70
N TRP A 80 -6.55 0.54 2.17
CA TRP A 80 -5.40 -0.20 2.70
C TRP A 80 -5.23 0.08 4.18
N PHE A 81 -4.97 -0.99 4.94
CA PHE A 81 -4.61 -0.95 6.34
C PHE A 81 -3.29 -1.67 6.53
N ILE A 82 -2.29 -1.02 7.10
CA ILE A 82 -0.96 -1.60 7.32
C ILE A 82 -0.50 -1.27 8.72
N ASN A 83 -0.25 -2.29 9.53
CA ASN A 83 0.20 -2.16 10.91
C ASN A 83 1.23 -3.25 11.24
N ARG A 84 1.70 -3.31 12.49
CA ARG A 84 2.70 -4.29 12.92
C ARG A 84 2.26 -5.75 12.76
N LYS A 85 0.95 -6.03 12.79
CA LYS A 85 0.40 -7.39 12.80
C LYS A 85 -0.02 -7.87 11.42
N PHE A 86 -0.50 -7.00 10.54
CA PHE A 86 -0.90 -7.38 9.19
C PHE A 86 -0.94 -6.20 8.23
N ARG A 87 -1.06 -6.53 6.94
CA ARG A 87 -1.65 -5.64 5.93
C ARG A 87 -2.95 -6.23 5.37
N LEU A 88 -3.90 -5.36 5.05
CA LEU A 88 -5.23 -5.69 4.55
C LEU A 88 -5.62 -4.70 3.44
N ALA A 89 -6.15 -5.20 2.33
CA ALA A 89 -6.67 -4.41 1.22
C ALA A 89 -8.12 -4.76 0.91
N LEU A 90 -8.98 -3.74 0.91
CA LEU A 90 -10.43 -3.85 0.70
C LEU A 90 -10.88 -2.95 -0.45
N PRO A 91 -10.99 -3.46 -1.69
CA PRO A 91 -11.70 -2.77 -2.76
C PRO A 91 -13.21 -2.95 -2.66
N ARG A 92 -13.92 -1.94 -3.19
CA ARG A 92 -15.35 -1.96 -3.49
C ARG A 92 -15.66 -1.12 -4.72
N ASP A 93 -16.77 -1.42 -5.37
CA ASP A 93 -17.43 -0.51 -6.30
C ASP A 93 -18.26 0.50 -5.47
N TRP A 94 -17.79 1.74 -5.39
CA TRP A 94 -18.40 2.76 -4.53
C TRP A 94 -19.65 3.38 -5.16
N GLU A 95 -19.80 3.31 -6.48
CA GLU A 95 -20.98 3.79 -7.20
C GLU A 95 -22.15 2.82 -7.03
N LYS A 96 -21.87 1.50 -7.03
CA LYS A 96 -22.88 0.45 -6.83
C LYS A 96 -23.11 0.08 -5.38
N SER A 97 -22.44 0.76 -4.44
CA SER A 97 -22.46 0.42 -3.01
C SER A 97 -22.22 -1.08 -2.76
N SER A 98 -21.29 -1.68 -3.51
CA SER A 98 -20.99 -3.10 -3.37
C SER A 98 -20.35 -3.38 -2.02
N PRO A 99 -20.53 -4.60 -1.46
CA PRO A 99 -19.76 -5.00 -0.29
C PRO A 99 -18.26 -5.00 -0.61
N GLU A 100 -17.45 -4.78 0.42
CA GLU A 100 -16.00 -4.89 0.30
C GLU A 100 -15.56 -6.33 0.15
N THR A 101 -14.49 -6.53 -0.61
CA THR A 101 -13.84 -7.82 -0.77
C THR A 101 -12.39 -7.73 -0.33
N VAL A 102 -11.85 -8.81 0.20
CA VAL A 102 -10.45 -8.91 0.60
C VAL A 102 -9.63 -9.32 -0.62
N ILE A 103 -8.67 -8.49 -1.03
CA ILE A 103 -7.73 -8.84 -2.12
C ILE A 103 -6.28 -9.00 -1.67
N ASP A 104 -5.93 -8.51 -0.48
CA ASP A 104 -4.64 -8.77 0.15
C ASP A 104 -4.88 -8.90 1.65
N PHE A 105 -4.39 -9.98 2.23
CA PHE A 105 -4.33 -10.15 3.67
C PHE A 105 -3.09 -10.95 4.03
N ALA A 106 -2.10 -10.26 4.61
CA ALA A 106 -0.84 -10.86 5.02
C ALA A 106 -0.55 -10.55 6.49
N ARG A 107 -0.39 -11.62 7.27
CA ARG A 107 -0.07 -11.59 8.69
C ARG A 107 1.45 -11.54 8.88
N TYR A 108 1.88 -10.64 9.75
CA TYR A 108 3.28 -10.42 10.13
C TYR A 108 3.63 -11.03 11.49
N ASP A 109 2.64 -11.53 12.22
CA ASP A 109 2.84 -12.28 13.46
C ASP A 109 3.25 -13.75 13.22
N LEU A 110 3.11 -14.24 11.98
CA LEU A 110 3.57 -15.56 11.58
C LEU A 110 5.08 -15.54 11.26
N PRO A 111 5.83 -16.62 11.55
CA PRO A 111 7.22 -16.73 11.15
C PRO A 111 7.39 -16.59 9.64
N ALA A 112 8.31 -15.73 9.22
CA ALA A 112 8.71 -15.56 7.83
C ALA A 112 10.11 -16.15 7.61
N LYS A 113 10.38 -16.65 6.40
CA LYS A 113 11.70 -17.16 6.01
C LYS A 113 12.09 -16.59 4.65
N GLU A 114 13.28 -16.00 4.59
CA GLU A 114 13.86 -15.50 3.35
C GLU A 114 14.52 -16.64 2.56
N PRO A 115 14.59 -16.52 1.22
CA PRO A 115 15.41 -17.41 0.40
C PRO A 115 16.85 -17.45 0.92
N GLN A 116 17.47 -18.63 0.91
CA GLN A 116 18.87 -18.81 1.30
C GLN A 116 19.79 -18.89 0.07
N ASP A 117 19.21 -18.88 -1.13
CA ASP A 117 19.85 -18.95 -2.43
C ASP A 117 19.71 -17.62 -3.19
N LEU A 118 20.30 -17.55 -4.39
CA LEU A 118 20.25 -16.37 -5.27
C LEU A 118 18.90 -16.21 -6.00
N SER A 119 17.81 -16.59 -5.34
CA SER A 119 16.46 -16.51 -5.90
C SER A 119 15.99 -15.06 -6.04
N HIS A 120 15.16 -14.81 -7.04
CA HIS A 120 14.50 -13.50 -7.24
C HIS A 120 13.16 -13.39 -6.50
N ASN A 121 12.70 -14.47 -5.84
CA ASN A 121 11.38 -14.53 -5.21
C ASN A 121 11.44 -14.20 -3.71
N TRP A 122 11.36 -12.91 -3.38
CA TRP A 122 11.40 -12.39 -2.00
C TRP A 122 10.02 -11.95 -1.46
N GLY A 123 8.95 -12.34 -2.15
CA GLY A 123 7.60 -11.92 -1.79
C GLY A 123 7.13 -12.55 -0.47
N LEU A 124 6.83 -11.72 0.54
CA LEU A 124 6.08 -12.15 1.72
C LEU A 124 4.59 -12.25 1.35
N LEU A 125 4.18 -13.45 0.92
CA LEU A 125 2.81 -13.75 0.57
C LEU A 125 2.00 -14.07 1.82
N GLY A 126 0.83 -13.44 1.91
CA GLY A 126 -0.12 -13.69 2.98
C GLY A 126 -1.04 -14.87 2.70
N ARG A 127 -2.16 -14.89 3.42
CA ARG A 127 -3.29 -15.78 3.12
C ARG A 127 -3.86 -15.46 1.74
N ILE A 128 -4.07 -14.17 1.46
CA ILE A 128 -4.54 -13.65 0.17
C ILE A 128 -3.51 -12.62 -0.29
N ASN A 129 -3.11 -12.68 -1.57
CA ASN A 129 -2.22 -11.72 -2.18
C ASN A 129 -2.85 -11.02 -3.38
N GLN A 130 -2.68 -9.70 -3.45
CA GLN A 130 -3.27 -8.86 -4.50
C GLN A 130 -2.90 -9.27 -5.94
N LYS A 131 -1.78 -9.98 -6.14
CA LYS A 131 -1.34 -10.41 -7.46
C LYS A 131 -2.17 -11.57 -8.03
N GLN A 132 -2.98 -12.23 -7.21
CA GLN A 132 -3.88 -13.31 -7.62
C GLN A 132 -3.21 -14.45 -8.40
N THR A 133 -1.98 -14.82 -8.01
CA THR A 133 -1.20 -15.86 -8.71
C THR A 133 -1.49 -17.27 -8.21
N ARG A 134 -2.23 -17.44 -7.11
CA ARG A 134 -2.57 -18.74 -6.51
C ARG A 134 -4.10 -18.90 -6.42
N PRO A 135 -4.65 -20.12 -6.47
CA PRO A 135 -6.11 -20.33 -6.39
C PRO A 135 -6.78 -19.71 -5.15
N GLN A 136 -6.09 -19.70 -4.01
CA GLN A 136 -6.58 -19.12 -2.75
C GLN A 136 -6.59 -17.59 -2.72
N ASP A 137 -5.95 -16.92 -3.69
CA ASP A 137 -5.89 -15.46 -3.75
C ASP A 137 -7.17 -14.84 -4.37
N ARG A 138 -8.17 -15.66 -4.71
CA ARG A 138 -9.45 -15.17 -5.23
C ARG A 138 -10.10 -14.23 -4.21
N PRO A 139 -10.54 -13.02 -4.63
CA PRO A 139 -11.20 -12.08 -3.74
C PRO A 139 -12.41 -12.71 -3.04
N CYS A 140 -12.54 -12.48 -1.74
CA CYS A 140 -13.63 -13.02 -0.93
C CYS A 140 -14.15 -12.00 0.09
N PRO A 141 -15.39 -12.14 0.59
CA PRO A 141 -15.88 -11.29 1.68
C PRO A 141 -15.02 -11.44 2.95
N LEU A 142 -14.95 -10.40 3.78
CA LEU A 142 -14.23 -10.44 5.06
C LEU A 142 -14.74 -11.57 5.97
N THR A 143 -16.05 -11.85 5.92
CA THR A 143 -16.72 -12.93 6.65
C THR A 143 -16.30 -14.33 6.19
N ALA A 144 -15.69 -14.46 5.01
CA ALA A 144 -15.17 -15.74 4.52
C ALA A 144 -13.75 -16.04 5.04
N LEU A 145 -13.07 -15.08 5.67
CA LEU A 145 -11.79 -15.36 6.33
C LEU A 145 -11.99 -16.25 7.57
N PRO A 146 -11.00 -17.08 7.94
CA PRO A 146 -11.04 -17.86 9.18
C PRO A 146 -11.24 -17.00 10.43
N GLU A 147 -11.86 -17.56 11.45
CA GLU A 147 -12.24 -16.80 12.66
C GLU A 147 -11.04 -16.15 13.36
N ASP A 148 -9.90 -16.84 13.46
CA ASP A 148 -8.69 -16.27 14.07
C ASP A 148 -8.21 -15.01 13.34
N ASP A 149 -8.33 -14.99 12.02
CA ASP A 149 -7.94 -13.83 11.21
C ASP A 149 -8.95 -12.69 11.37
N ARG A 150 -10.25 -13.01 11.40
CA ARG A 150 -11.30 -12.03 11.68
C ARG A 150 -11.17 -11.45 13.09
N ALA A 151 -10.86 -12.26 14.08
CA ALA A 151 -10.60 -11.82 15.45
C ALA A 151 -9.39 -10.87 15.52
N LEU A 152 -8.30 -11.21 14.82
CA LEU A 152 -7.14 -10.33 14.72
C LEU A 152 -7.48 -8.99 14.04
N ILE A 153 -8.20 -9.02 12.93
CA ILE A 153 -8.64 -7.81 12.23
C ILE A 153 -9.53 -6.96 13.15
N ARG A 154 -10.55 -7.54 13.78
CA ARG A 154 -11.44 -6.85 14.71
C ARG A 154 -10.72 -6.22 15.91
N SER A 155 -9.66 -6.86 16.40
CA SER A 155 -8.88 -6.33 17.53
C SER A 155 -8.17 -5.00 17.21
N LEU A 156 -7.82 -4.78 15.94
CA LEU A 156 -7.08 -3.59 15.48
C LEU A 156 -7.94 -2.62 14.66
N LEU A 157 -9.01 -3.13 14.06
CA LEU A 157 -9.95 -2.42 13.18
C LEU A 157 -11.38 -2.82 13.59
N PRO A 158 -11.86 -2.41 14.78
CA PRO A 158 -13.20 -2.76 15.25
C PRO A 158 -14.31 -2.25 14.32
N GLU A 159 -14.04 -1.21 13.54
CA GLU A 159 -14.94 -0.67 12.51
C GLU A 159 -15.24 -1.65 11.36
N LEU A 160 -14.45 -2.72 11.21
CA LEU A 160 -14.65 -3.77 10.20
C LEU A 160 -15.35 -5.02 10.76
N GLY A 161 -15.80 -4.98 12.02
CA GLY A 161 -16.20 -6.16 12.80
C GLY A 161 -17.66 -6.61 12.76
N THR A 162 -18.48 -6.06 11.87
CA THR A 162 -19.90 -6.43 11.70
C THR A 162 -20.11 -7.51 10.66
#